data_AF-A0A439KRH2-F1
#
_entry.id   AF-A0A439KRH2-F1
#
_cell.length_a   1.000
_cell.length_b   1.000
_cell.length_c   1.000
_cell.angle_alpha   90.00
_cell.angle_beta   90.00
_cell.angle_gamma   90.00
#
_symmetry.space_group_name_H-M   'P 1'
#
loop_
_entity.id
_entity.type
_entity.pdbx_description
1 polymer ?
#
loop_
_entity_poly.entity_id
_entity_poly.type
_entity_poly.pdbx_seq_one_letter_code
_entity_poly.pdbx_strand_id
1 'polypeptide(L)' 'FEAGVGTFLCEDVFDGRDIHVRFLWSRITEKSARWEQAFSPDGGKTWETNWIMDFARQV' A
#
# COMPACT_ATOMS: atom_id res chain seq x y z
N PHE A 1 11.65 5.76 0.19
CA PHE A 1 11.40 5.73 -1.27
C PHE A 1 12.61 5.12 -1.94
N GLU A 2 12.39 4.23 -2.89
CA GLU A 2 13.44 3.58 -3.67
C GLU A 2 12.93 3.34 -5.09
N ALA A 3 13.72 3.69 -6.10
CA ALA A 3 13.37 3.53 -7.52
C ALA A 3 11.96 4.07 -7.91
N GLY A 4 11.54 5.20 -7.32
CA GLY A 4 10.22 5.80 -7.60
C GLY A 4 9.05 5.14 -6.87
N VAL A 5 9.32 4.22 -5.94
CA VAL A 5 8.30 3.56 -5.09
C VAL A 5 8.42 4.03 -3.64
N GLY A 6 7.31 4.50 -3.09
CA GLY A 6 7.15 4.78 -1.66
C GLY A 6 6.55 3.57 -0.96
N THR A 7 7.29 2.98 -0.02
CA THR A 7 6.79 1.89 0.83
C THR A 7 6.59 2.43 2.24
N PHE A 8 5.38 2.27 2.77
CA PHE A 8 5.02 2.68 4.11
C PHE A 8 4.43 1.49 4.86
N LEU A 9 4.86 1.29 6.10
CA LEU A 9 4.46 0.17 6.94
C LEU A 9 3.83 0.71 8.22
N CYS A 10 2.75 0.07 8.68
CA CYS A 10 2.18 0.31 10.00
C CYS A 10 1.58 -0.97 10.55
N GLU A 11 1.29 -0.96 11.85
CA GLU A 11 0.55 -2.01 12.55
C GLU A 11 -0.91 -1.56 12.70
N ASP A 12 -1.85 -2.50 12.60
CA ASP A 12 -3.27 -2.25 12.79
C ASP A 12 -3.96 -3.49 13.35
N VAL A 13 -5.22 -3.36 13.78
CA VAL A 13 -6.06 -4.46 14.23
C VAL A 13 -7.20 -4.66 13.24
N PHE A 14 -7.22 -5.82 12.59
CA PHE A 14 -8.28 -6.21 11.67
C PHE A 14 -9.01 -7.44 12.19
N ASP A 15 -10.33 -7.36 12.33
CA ASP A 15 -11.18 -8.42 12.93
C ASP A 15 -10.64 -8.93 14.28
N GLY A 16 -10.12 -8.03 15.11
CA GLY A 16 -9.57 -8.34 16.43
C GLY A 16 -8.20 -9.04 16.42
N ARG A 17 -7.51 -9.06 15.27
CA ARG A 17 -6.15 -9.62 15.13
C ARG A 17 -5.17 -8.53 14.73
N ASP A 18 -4.00 -8.55 15.37
CA ASP A 18 -2.89 -7.69 14.98
C ASP A 18 -2.42 -8.09 13.58
N ILE A 19 -2.27 -7.08 12.72
CA ILE A 19 -1.77 -7.24 11.36
C ILE A 19 -0.71 -6.17 11.07
N HIS A 20 0.18 -6.47 10.13
CA HIS A 20 0.96 -5.43 9.46
C HIS A 20 0.23 -4.99 8.20
N VAL A 21 0.25 -3.69 7.96
CA VAL A 21 -0.31 -3.06 6.77
C VAL A 21 0.84 -2.41 5.98
N ARG A 22 0.82 -2.60 4.67
CA ARG A 22 1.77 -1.96 3.74
C ARG A 22 1.02 -1.13 2.72
N PHE A 23 1.48 0.09 2.54
CA PHE A 23 1.08 0.97 1.45
C PHE A 23 2.21 1.13 0.45
N LEU A 24 1.91 0.91 -0.83
CA LEU A 24 2.82 1.18 -1.94
C LEU A 24 2.29 2.35 -2.75
N TRP A 25 3.09 3.40 -2.86
CA TRP A 25 2.89 4.46 -3.85
C TRP A 25 3.85 4.23 -5.00
N SER A 26 3.34 4.09 -6.22
CA SER A 26 4.14 3.82 -7.41
C SER A 26 3.56 4.52 -8.64
N ARG A 27 4.29 4.45 -9.77
CA ARG A 27 3.86 5.04 -11.06
C ARG A 27 3.48 6.52 -10.95
N ILE A 28 4.17 7.25 -10.08
CA ILE A 28 3.90 8.66 -9.81
C ILE A 28 4.38 9.50 -10.99
N THR A 29 3.48 10.27 -11.57
CA THR A 29 3.74 11.29 -12.57
C THR A 29 3.10 12.61 -12.13
N GLU A 30 3.26 13.68 -12.91
CA GLU A 30 2.54 14.94 -12.64
C GLU A 30 1.00 14.75 -12.66
N LYS A 31 0.50 13.79 -13.45
CA LYS A 31 -0.93 13.64 -13.75
C LYS A 31 -1.57 12.39 -13.15
N SER A 32 -0.77 11.48 -12.58
CA SER A 32 -1.27 10.20 -12.07
C SER A 32 -0.39 9.60 -10.98
N ALA A 33 -0.96 8.66 -10.25
CA ALA A 33 -0.23 7.79 -9.32
C ALA A 33 -1.01 6.49 -9.13
N ARG A 34 -0.33 5.44 -8.67
CA ARG A 34 -0.95 4.19 -8.22
C ARG A 34 -0.69 3.99 -6.74
N TRP A 35 -1.72 3.56 -6.03
CA TRP A 35 -1.66 3.21 -4.62
C TRP A 35 -2.17 1.80 -4.40
N GLU A 36 -1.48 1.04 -3.55
CA GLU A 36 -1.86 -0.32 -3.20
C GLU A 36 -1.74 -0.51 -1.69
N GLN A 37 -2.72 -1.21 -1.10
CA GLN A 37 -2.72 -1.67 0.29
C GLN A 37 -2.61 -3.18 0.33
N ALA A 38 -1.76 -3.68 1.22
CA ALA A 38 -1.66 -5.09 1.53
C ALA A 38 -1.67 -5.34 3.03
N PHE A 39 -2.29 -6.45 3.44
CA PHE A 39 -2.29 -6.94 4.82
C PHE A 39 -1.36 -8.13 4.97
N SER A 40 -0.80 -8.26 6.16
CA SER A 40 0.03 -9.38 6.56
C SER A 40 -0.31 -9.80 8.00
N PRO A 41 -0.94 -10.97 8.19
CA PRO A 41 -1.25 -11.50 9.51
C PRO A 41 -0.07 -12.24 10.16
N ASP A 42 1.08 -12.36 9.48
CA ASP A 42 2.21 -13.18 9.91
C ASP A 42 3.50 -12.38 10.18
N GLY A 43 3.34 -11.08 10.46
CA GLY A 43 4.44 -10.18 10.77
C GLY A 43 5.24 -9.72 9.54
N GLY A 44 4.62 -9.73 8.36
CA GLY A 44 5.23 -9.27 7.11
C GLY A 44 5.92 -10.34 6.28
N LYS A 45 5.74 -11.64 6.59
CA LYS A 45 6.32 -12.74 5.81
C LYS A 45 5.54 -12.97 4.51
N THR A 46 4.22 -12.90 4.59
CA THR A 46 3.33 -12.93 3.42
C THR A 46 2.45 -11.69 3.39
N TRP A 47 2.06 -11.27 2.18
CA TRP A 47 1.29 -10.06 1.95
C TRP A 47 0.18 -10.34 0.95
N GLU A 48 -1.05 -9.99 1.32
CA GLU A 48 -2.20 -10.00 0.42
C GLU A 48 -2.58 -8.57 0.05
N THR A 49 -2.44 -8.21 -1.22
CA THR A 49 -2.95 -6.92 -1.73
C THR A 49 -4.48 -6.98 -1.77
N ASN A 50 -5.12 -6.26 -0.87
CA ASN A 50 -6.58 -6.23 -0.76
C ASN A 50 -7.20 -4.99 -1.41
N TRP A 51 -6.41 -3.94 -1.68
CA TRP A 51 -6.91 -2.75 -2.36
C TRP A 51 -5.88 -2.14 -3.30
N ILE A 52 -6.35 -1.82 -4.50
CA ILE A 52 -5.63 -1.08 -5.53
C ILE A 52 -6.45 0.16 -5.93
N MET A 53 -5.79 1.31 -6.03
CA MET A 53 -6.36 2.53 -6.60
C MET A 53 -5.41 3.16 -7.61
N ASP A 54 -5.97 3.66 -8.71
CA ASP A 54 -5.25 4.50 -9.68
C ASP A 54 -5.83 5.92 -9.62
N PHE A 55 -4.95 6.89 -9.35
CA PHE A 55 -5.27 8.31 -9.30
C PHE A 55 -4.99 8.96 -10.65
N ALA A 56 -5.89 9.86 -11.07
CA ALA A 56 -5.70 10.73 -12.21
C ALA A 56 -6.11 12.16 -11.84
N ARG A 57 -5.27 13.14 -12.19
CA ARG A 57 -5.59 14.56 -12.08
C ARG A 57 -6.61 14.91 -13.16
N GLN A 58 -7.75 15.45 -12.76
CA GLN A 58 -8.72 16.04 -13.70
C GLN A 58 -8.16 17.36 -14.22
N VAL A 59 -8.36 17.61 -15.52
CA VAL A 59 -7.96 18.82 -16.23
C VAL A 59 -9.14 19.75 -16.42
#